data_AF-A0A927FKI1-F1
#
_entry.id   AF-A0A927FKI1-F1
#
_cell.length_a   1.000
_cell.length_b   1.000
_cell.length_c   1.000
_cell.angle_alpha   90.00
_cell.angle_beta   90.00
_cell.angle_gamma   90.00
#
_symmetry.space_group_name_H-M   'P 1'
#
loop_
_entity.id
_entity.type
_entity.pdbx_description
1 polymer ?
#
loop_
_entity_poly.entity_id
_entity_poly.type
_entity_poly.pdbx_seq_one_letter_code
_entity_poly.pdbx_strand_id
1 'polypeptide(L)'
;MKLTDTQRSLLEAAAQHPQKKLTNFPDTLKGGARIKVLTAMRNAQLIAASAGEPEVYVATATGLQEIGITTQPPRSTREGTKQAVLIELLRRPEGATLPQMTEATGWQVHTVRGAMAGALKKKLGLKITSEKQAGTDRVYRISTTTF
;
A
#
# COMPACT_ATOMS: atom_id res chain seq x y z
N MET A 1 -13.67 -6.35 -15.32
CA MET A 1 -15.04 -6.90 -15.23
C MET A 1 -15.82 -6.01 -14.28
N LYS A 2 -17.06 -5.61 -14.59
CA LYS A 2 -17.86 -4.81 -13.64
C LYS A 2 -18.50 -5.75 -12.63
N LEU A 3 -18.39 -5.44 -11.34
CA LEU A 3 -19.13 -6.16 -10.29
C LEU A 3 -20.63 -5.97 -10.48
N THR A 4 -21.40 -7.02 -10.25
CA THR A 4 -22.86 -6.89 -10.13
C THR A 4 -23.23 -6.32 -8.74
N ASP A 5 -24.40 -5.70 -8.63
CA ASP A 5 -24.86 -5.12 -7.36
C ASP A 5 -24.93 -6.15 -6.23
N THR A 6 -25.30 -7.40 -6.55
CA THR A 6 -25.29 -8.53 -5.61
C THR A 6 -23.88 -8.85 -5.11
N GLN A 7 -22.88 -8.91 -6.02
CA GLN A 7 -21.49 -9.20 -5.63
C GLN A 7 -20.92 -8.09 -4.75
N ARG A 8 -21.22 -6.82 -5.08
CA ARG A 8 -20.81 -5.66 -4.30
C ARG A 8 -21.40 -5.69 -2.90
N SER A 9 -22.71 -5.91 -2.78
CA SER A 9 -23.42 -5.96 -1.49
C SER A 9 -22.87 -7.09 -0.60
N LEU A 10 -22.57 -8.27 -1.16
CA LEU A 10 -21.98 -9.39 -0.41
C LEU A 10 -20.58 -9.05 0.12
N LEU A 11 -19.74 -8.41 -0.70
CA LEU A 11 -18.39 -8.01 -0.28
C LEU A 11 -18.43 -6.90 0.77
N GLU A 12 -19.39 -5.97 0.66
CA GLU A 12 -19.59 -4.89 1.63
C GLU A 12 -20.07 -5.41 2.98
N ALA A 13 -21.05 -6.33 2.99
CA ALA A 13 -21.49 -7.01 4.20
C ALA A 13 -20.35 -7.81 4.84
N ALA A 14 -19.56 -8.53 4.03
CA ALA A 14 -18.38 -9.23 4.52
C ALA A 14 -17.34 -8.25 5.10
N ALA A 15 -17.12 -7.08 4.50
CA ALA A 15 -16.18 -6.09 5.01
C ALA A 15 -16.53 -5.57 6.41
N GLN A 16 -17.82 -5.52 6.76
CA GLN A 16 -18.28 -5.14 8.09
C GLN A 16 -18.09 -6.26 9.13
N HIS A 17 -17.94 -7.51 8.69
CA HIS A 17 -17.69 -8.64 9.58
C HIS A 17 -16.23 -8.64 10.10
N PRO A 18 -15.95 -8.86 11.40
CA PRO A 18 -14.59 -8.88 11.94
C PRO A 18 -13.68 -9.89 11.24
N GLN A 19 -14.22 -11.06 10.92
CA GLN A 19 -13.53 -12.15 10.21
C GLN A 19 -13.69 -12.12 8.68
N LYS A 20 -14.28 -11.05 8.13
CA LYS A 20 -14.56 -10.91 6.69
C LYS A 20 -15.42 -12.02 6.07
N LYS A 21 -16.24 -12.69 6.89
CA LYS A 21 -17.11 -13.80 6.46
C LYS A 21 -18.34 -13.28 5.73
N LEU A 22 -18.74 -13.97 4.67
CA LEU A 22 -20.02 -13.77 3.99
C LEU A 22 -21.11 -14.48 4.79
N THR A 23 -21.65 -13.81 5.80
CA THR A 23 -22.71 -14.35 6.66
C THR A 23 -24.09 -13.81 6.30
N ASN A 24 -24.16 -12.61 5.72
CA ASN A 24 -25.41 -11.95 5.37
C ASN A 24 -25.67 -12.01 3.87
N PHE A 25 -26.69 -12.77 3.44
CA PHE A 25 -27.06 -12.94 2.04
C PHE A 25 -28.40 -12.26 1.76
N PRO A 26 -28.55 -11.54 0.64
CA PRO A 26 -29.82 -10.90 0.28
C PRO A 26 -30.88 -11.95 -0.06
N ASP A 27 -32.15 -11.65 0.22
CA ASP A 27 -33.29 -12.54 -0.03
C ASP A 27 -33.48 -12.95 -1.49
N THR A 28 -32.97 -12.13 -2.41
CA THR A 28 -32.96 -12.39 -3.86
C THR A 28 -31.99 -13.49 -4.25
N LEU A 29 -31.09 -13.90 -3.35
CA LEU A 29 -30.03 -14.85 -3.61
C LEU A 29 -30.24 -16.17 -2.84
N LYS A 30 -31.14 -17.02 -3.36
CA LYS A 30 -31.53 -18.30 -2.74
C LYS A 30 -31.11 -19.50 -3.60
N GLY A 31 -30.88 -20.64 -2.94
CA GLY A 31 -30.62 -21.94 -3.57
C GLY A 31 -29.52 -21.89 -4.65
N GLY A 32 -29.85 -22.37 -5.86
CA GLY A 32 -28.89 -22.46 -6.97
C GLY A 32 -28.34 -21.11 -7.46
N ALA A 33 -29.06 -20.00 -7.29
CA ALA A 33 -28.57 -18.67 -7.66
C ALA A 33 -27.39 -18.25 -6.75
N ARG A 34 -27.49 -18.55 -5.45
CA ARG A 34 -26.41 -18.32 -4.47
C ARG A 34 -25.15 -19.08 -4.84
N ILE A 35 -25.30 -20.36 -5.17
CA ILE A 35 -24.17 -21.22 -5.55
C ILE A 35 -23.47 -20.64 -6.79
N LYS A 36 -24.22 -20.27 -7.83
CA LYS A 36 -23.65 -19.66 -9.05
C LYS A 36 -22.88 -18.37 -8.76
N VAL A 37 -23.42 -17.50 -7.92
CA VAL A 37 -22.74 -16.24 -7.54
C VAL A 37 -21.47 -16.51 -6.74
N LEU A 38 -21.51 -17.41 -5.75
CA LEU A 38 -20.33 -17.79 -4.97
C LEU A 38 -19.25 -18.43 -5.84
N THR A 39 -19.63 -19.34 -6.75
CA THR A 39 -18.70 -19.94 -7.72
C THR A 39 -18.06 -18.88 -8.62
N ALA A 40 -18.86 -17.95 -9.16
CA ALA A 40 -18.33 -16.86 -9.99
C ALA A 40 -17.38 -15.94 -9.21
N MET A 41 -17.73 -15.58 -7.97
CA MET A 41 -16.88 -14.75 -7.11
C MET A 41 -15.59 -15.47 -6.72
N ARG A 42 -15.62 -16.79 -6.49
CA ARG A 42 -14.44 -17.60 -6.20
C ARG A 42 -13.51 -17.68 -7.42
N ASN A 43 -14.07 -17.93 -8.61
CA ASN A 43 -13.31 -17.96 -9.87
C ASN A 43 -12.63 -16.61 -10.16
N ALA A 44 -13.31 -15.51 -9.83
CA ALA A 44 -12.76 -14.15 -9.92
C ALA A 44 -11.86 -13.78 -8.72
N GLN A 45 -11.56 -14.72 -7.83
CA GLN A 45 -10.72 -14.53 -6.63
C GLN A 45 -11.22 -13.42 -5.68
N LEU A 46 -12.50 -13.05 -5.73
CA LEU A 46 -13.11 -12.04 -4.84
C LEU A 46 -13.41 -12.62 -3.46
N ILE A 47 -13.62 -13.93 -3.37
CA ILE A 47 -13.85 -14.68 -2.13
C ILE A 47 -13.00 -15.95 -2.10
N ALA A 48 -12.68 -16.43 -0.90
CA ALA A 48 -12.00 -17.69 -0.64
C ALA A 48 -12.70 -18.47 0.47
N ALA A 49 -12.40 -19.76 0.61
CA ALA A 49 -12.85 -20.51 1.78
C ALA A 49 -12.15 -20.01 3.05
N SER A 50 -12.87 -19.97 4.16
CA SER A 50 -12.32 -19.60 5.47
C SER A 50 -11.39 -20.70 5.97
N ALA A 51 -10.30 -20.31 6.64
CA ALA A 51 -9.39 -21.26 7.26
C ALA A 51 -10.12 -22.01 8.39
N GLY A 52 -10.29 -23.32 8.23
CA GLY A 52 -10.98 -24.18 9.19
C GLY A 52 -12.47 -24.41 8.92
N GLU A 53 -13.09 -23.65 8.02
CA GLU A 53 -14.51 -23.76 7.66
C GLU A 53 -14.68 -23.70 6.12
N PRO A 54 -14.53 -24.83 5.40
CA PRO A 54 -14.51 -24.85 3.92
C PRO A 54 -15.85 -24.45 3.27
N GLU A 55 -16.95 -24.53 4.03
CA GLU A 55 -18.28 -24.10 3.60
C GLU A 55 -18.53 -22.59 3.80
N VAL A 56 -17.67 -21.91 4.55
CA VAL A 56 -17.78 -20.49 4.83
C VAL A 56 -16.83 -19.73 3.93
N TYR A 57 -17.36 -18.73 3.24
CA TYR A 57 -16.58 -17.87 2.37
C TYR A 57 -16.17 -16.60 3.08
N VAL A 58 -14.95 -16.16 2.84
CA VAL A 58 -14.40 -14.87 3.29
C VAL A 58 -14.06 -14.00 2.09
N ALA A 59 -14.27 -12.68 2.23
CA ALA A 59 -13.83 -11.71 1.24
C ALA A 59 -12.29 -11.67 1.21
N THR A 60 -11.72 -11.76 0.00
CA THR A 60 -10.26 -11.67 -0.18
C THR A 60 -9.81 -10.21 -0.25
N ALA A 61 -8.50 -9.99 -0.18
CA ALA A 61 -7.92 -8.67 -0.45
C ALA A 61 -8.33 -8.11 -1.83
N THR A 62 -8.50 -8.97 -2.85
CA THR A 62 -8.99 -8.57 -4.17
C THR A 62 -10.45 -8.13 -4.12
N GLY A 63 -11.33 -8.92 -3.49
CA GLY A 63 -12.74 -8.57 -3.35
C GLY A 63 -12.97 -7.27 -2.58
N LEU A 64 -12.21 -7.05 -1.51
CA LEU A 64 -12.28 -5.82 -0.73
C LEU A 64 -11.76 -4.59 -1.52
N GLN A 65 -10.71 -4.74 -2.33
CA GLN A 65 -10.22 -3.67 -3.21
C GLN A 65 -11.25 -3.27 -4.27
N GLU A 66 -11.97 -4.23 -4.84
CA GLU A 66 -12.99 -4.03 -5.86
C GLU A 66 -14.20 -3.21 -5.38
N ILE A 67 -14.52 -3.26 -4.08
CA ILE A 67 -15.56 -2.41 -3.47
C ILE A 67 -15.02 -1.08 -2.92
N GLY A 68 -13.73 -0.78 -3.12
CA GLY A 68 -13.08 0.42 -2.59
C GLY A 68 -12.77 0.37 -1.10
N ILE A 69 -13.04 -0.75 -0.41
CA ILE A 69 -12.66 -0.97 0.99
C ILE A 69 -11.25 -1.55 1.00
N THR A 70 -10.28 -0.67 0.85
CA THR A 70 -8.88 -1.06 0.89
C THR A 70 -8.37 -0.97 2.33
N THR A 71 -8.25 -2.10 3.04
CA THR A 71 -7.33 -2.20 4.19
C THR A 71 -5.90 -2.29 3.67
N GLN A 72 -5.51 -1.29 2.89
CA GLN A 72 -4.16 -1.12 2.42
C GLN A 72 -3.60 0.10 3.12
N PRO A 73 -2.40 0.02 3.73
CA PRO A 73 -1.69 1.25 4.10
C PRO A 73 -1.63 2.11 2.82
N PRO A 74 -1.92 3.41 2.93
CA PRO A 74 -2.23 4.24 1.77
C PRO A 74 -1.21 3.99 0.65
N ARG A 75 -1.69 3.53 -0.51
CA ARG A 75 -0.91 3.59 -1.75
C ARG A 75 -0.50 5.05 -1.88
N SER A 76 0.74 5.37 -1.59
CA SER A 76 1.31 6.70 -1.74
C SER A 76 1.44 7.01 -3.24
N THR A 77 0.31 7.22 -3.90
CA THR A 77 0.23 8.00 -5.13
C THR A 77 0.31 9.46 -4.70
N ARG A 78 1.55 9.91 -4.58
CA ARG A 78 2.04 11.29 -4.65
C ARG A 78 3.54 11.15 -4.46
N GLU A 79 4.29 11.21 -5.54
CA GLU A 79 5.77 11.25 -5.51
C GLU A 79 6.28 12.34 -4.54
N GLY A 80 5.44 13.33 -4.22
CA GLY A 80 5.66 14.33 -3.17
C GLY A 80 5.74 13.82 -1.73
N THR A 81 4.94 12.84 -1.27
CA THR A 81 4.99 12.42 0.15
C THR A 81 6.26 11.65 0.48
N LYS A 82 6.68 10.73 -0.40
CA LYS A 82 7.93 9.98 -0.19
C LYS A 82 9.18 10.84 -0.41
N GLN A 83 9.14 11.75 -1.39
CA GLN A 83 10.20 12.74 -1.59
C GLN A 83 10.28 13.71 -0.40
N ALA A 84 9.15 14.14 0.17
CA ALA A 84 9.13 14.97 1.37
C ALA A 84 9.74 14.25 2.57
N VAL A 85 9.39 12.98 2.80
CA VAL A 85 10.02 12.15 3.85
C VAL A 85 11.53 12.05 3.66
N LEU A 86 12.00 11.86 2.41
CA LEU A 86 13.43 11.85 2.09
C LEU A 86 14.11 13.19 2.39
N ILE A 87 13.46 14.31 2.03
CA ILE A 87 13.97 15.66 2.30
C ILE A 87 14.03 15.92 3.82
N GLU A 88 12.98 15.57 4.57
CA GLU A 88 12.94 15.73 6.01
C GLU A 88 14.05 14.95 6.71
N LEU A 89 14.26 13.69 6.33
CA LEU A 89 15.36 12.84 6.84
C LEU A 89 16.73 13.46 6.60
N LEU A 90 16.95 14.00 5.40
CA LEU A 90 18.22 14.62 5.05
C LEU A 90 18.38 16.02 5.66
N ARG A 91 17.28 16.70 6.03
CA ARG A 91 17.29 18.02 6.68
C ARG A 91 17.60 17.93 8.18
N ARG A 92 17.51 16.74 8.78
CA ARG A 92 17.88 16.53 10.18
C ARG A 92 19.38 16.82 10.39
N PRO A 93 19.77 17.37 11.56
CA PRO A 93 21.16 17.69 11.84
C PRO A 93 22.07 16.46 11.80
N GLU A 94 21.55 15.29 12.20
CA GLU A 94 22.26 14.01 12.10
C GLU A 94 22.44 13.54 10.65
N GLY A 95 21.54 13.92 9.74
CA GLY A 95 21.44 13.39 8.37
C GLY A 95 20.78 12.02 8.31
N ALA A 96 20.89 11.35 7.15
CA ALA A 96 20.35 10.01 6.97
C ALA A 96 21.31 9.10 6.20
N THR A 97 21.35 7.83 6.59
CA THR A 97 22.07 6.79 5.85
C THR A 97 21.21 6.18 4.75
N LEU A 98 21.82 5.48 3.79
CA LEU A 98 21.08 4.76 2.75
C LEU A 98 20.06 3.76 3.33
N PRO A 99 20.42 2.89 4.29
CA PRO A 99 19.46 1.99 4.93
C PRO A 99 18.25 2.73 5.53
N GLN A 100 18.48 3.81 6.29
CA GLN A 100 17.42 4.62 6.89
C GLN A 100 16.49 5.24 5.83
N MET A 101 17.07 5.76 4.74
CA MET A 101 16.29 6.32 3.64
C MET A 101 15.46 5.25 2.92
N THR A 102 16.02 4.06 2.71
CA THR A 102 15.28 2.95 2.09
C THR A 102 14.16 2.44 2.98
N GLU A 103 14.38 2.34 4.30
CA GLU A 103 13.39 1.90 5.27
C GLU A 103 12.21 2.87 5.37
N ALA A 104 12.50 4.16 5.48
CA ALA A 104 11.45 5.18 5.62
C ALA A 104 10.62 5.42 4.35
N THR A 105 11.21 5.20 3.17
CA THR A 105 10.53 5.44 1.88
C THR A 105 9.98 4.17 1.22
N GLY A 106 10.51 3.01 1.61
CA GLY A 106 10.34 1.74 0.91
C GLY A 106 10.98 1.71 -0.47
N TRP A 107 11.88 2.66 -0.79
CA TRP A 107 12.60 2.67 -2.07
C TRP A 107 13.84 1.78 -2.03
N GLN A 108 14.20 1.22 -3.18
CA GLN A 108 15.48 0.56 -3.34
C GLN A 108 16.63 1.58 -3.38
N VAL A 109 17.83 1.14 -3.00
CA VAL A 109 19.04 1.99 -2.89
C VAL A 109 19.28 2.83 -4.16
N HIS A 110 19.13 2.25 -5.35
CA HIS A 110 19.35 2.97 -6.61
C HIS A 110 18.26 4.02 -6.90
N THR A 111 17.03 3.79 -6.42
CA THR A 111 15.93 4.76 -6.53
C THR A 111 16.17 5.95 -5.61
N VAL A 112 16.60 5.72 -4.37
CA VAL A 112 17.00 6.80 -3.44
C VAL A 112 18.12 7.65 -4.03
N ARG A 113 19.14 7.01 -4.62
CA ARG A 113 20.24 7.72 -5.32
C ARG A 113 19.73 8.57 -6.49
N GLY A 114 18.82 8.02 -7.29
CA GLY A 114 18.17 8.74 -8.38
C GLY A 114 17.37 9.95 -7.90
N ALA A 115 16.60 9.81 -6.82
CA ALA A 115 15.83 10.89 -6.21
C ALA A 115 16.74 12.00 -5.65
N MET A 116 17.82 11.66 -4.97
CA MET A 116 18.80 12.64 -4.47
C MET A 116 19.45 13.44 -5.61
N ALA A 117 19.88 12.76 -6.67
CA ALA A 117 20.57 13.39 -7.79
C ALA A 117 19.63 14.20 -8.70
N GLY A 118 18.44 13.69 -8.98
CA GLY A 118 17.47 14.29 -9.90
C GLY A 118 16.50 15.23 -9.18
N ALA A 119 15.70 14.69 -8.26
CA ALA A 119 14.60 15.43 -7.65
C ALA A 119 15.11 16.47 -6.63
N LEU A 120 16.09 16.13 -5.79
CA LEU A 120 16.58 17.04 -4.76
C LEU A 120 17.63 18.01 -5.32
N LYS A 121 18.68 17.51 -5.97
CA LYS A 121 19.77 18.36 -6.46
C LYS A 121 19.41 19.15 -7.73
N LYS A 122 18.85 18.50 -8.77
CA LYS A 122 18.54 19.18 -10.05
C LYS A 122 17.22 19.95 -10.02
N LYS A 123 16.13 19.34 -9.56
CA LYS A 123 14.81 20.00 -9.58
C LYS A 123 14.62 21.01 -8.46
N LEU A 124 15.05 20.69 -7.23
CA LEU A 124 14.85 21.56 -6.05
C LEU A 124 16.09 22.40 -5.69
N GLY A 125 17.23 22.22 -6.36
CA GLY A 125 18.44 23.00 -6.09
C GLY A 125 19.08 22.75 -4.71
N LEU A 126 18.73 21.65 -4.03
CA LEU A 126 19.18 21.38 -2.67
C LEU A 126 20.64 20.90 -2.65
N LYS A 127 21.46 21.48 -1.76
CA LYS A 127 22.86 21.09 -1.59
C LYS A 127 22.94 19.88 -0.67
N ILE A 128 23.21 18.72 -1.26
CA ILE A 128 23.41 17.47 -0.52
C ILE A 128 24.91 17.29 -0.25
N THR A 129 25.29 17.18 1.02
CA THR A 129 26.62 16.78 1.48
C THR A 129 26.60 15.30 1.85
N SER A 130 27.73 14.62 1.66
CA SER A 130 27.90 13.22 2.06
C SER A 130 29.13 13.10 2.94
N GLU A 131 28.96 12.56 4.13
CA GLU A 131 30.03 12.31 5.09
C GLU A 131 30.23 10.79 5.23
N LYS A 132 31.48 10.35 5.18
CA LYS A 132 31.85 8.96 5.45
C LYS A 132 32.64 8.95 6.74
N GLN A 133 32.01 8.56 7.84
CA GLN A 133 32.69 8.36 9.10
C GLN A 133 33.34 6.97 9.11
N ALA A 134 34.57 6.88 9.62
CA ALA A 134 35.38 5.67 9.56
C ALA A 134 34.69 4.53 10.32
N GLY A 135 34.29 3.48 9.60
CA GLY A 135 33.61 2.31 10.16
C GLY A 135 32.07 2.35 10.14
N THR A 136 31.45 3.43 9.65
CA THR A 136 29.98 3.55 9.59
C THR A 136 29.46 3.74 8.17
N ASP A 137 28.14 3.57 8.00
CA ASP A 137 27.45 3.88 6.75
C ASP A 137 27.61 5.35 6.38
N ARG A 138 27.59 5.62 5.07
CA ARG A 138 27.69 6.99 4.54
C ARG A 138 26.42 7.77 4.90
N VAL A 139 26.61 8.91 5.54
CA VAL A 139 25.55 9.82 5.97
C VAL A 139 25.37 10.92 4.95
N TYR A 140 24.13 11.23 4.58
CA TYR A 140 23.76 12.28 3.66
C TYR A 140 23.01 13.39 4.40
N ARG A 141 23.30 14.65 4.10
CA ARG A 141 22.66 15.83 4.71
C ARG A 141 22.31 16.87 3.66
N ILE A 142 21.22 17.61 3.85
CA ILE A 142 20.91 18.82 3.07
C ILE A 142 21.37 20.03 3.87
N SER A 143 22.34 20.78 3.36
CA SER A 143 22.59 22.13 3.83
C SER A 143 21.62 23.07 3.11
N THR A 144 20.62 23.56 3.84
CA THR A 144 19.81 24.66 3.34
C THR A 144 20.73 25.88 3.33
N THR A 145 21.28 26.23 2.17
CA THR A 145 21.86 27.56 1.97
C THR A 145 20.69 28.53 2.01
N THR A 146 20.47 29.17 3.15
CA THR A 146 19.63 30.35 3.27
C THR A 146 20.25 31.41 2.37
N PHE A 147 19.50 31.86 1.35
CA PHE A 147 19.79 33.11 0.66
C PHE A 147 19.19 34.27 1.44
#